data_AF-A0A7S0A825-F1
#
_entry.id   AF-A0A7S0A825-F1
#
_cell.length_a   1.000
_cell.length_b   1.000
_cell.length_c   1.000
_cell.angle_alpha   90.00
_cell.angle_beta   90.00
_cell.angle_gamma   90.00
#
_symmetry.space_group_name_H-M   'P 1'
#
loop_
_entity.id
_entity.type
_entity.pdbx_description
1 polymer ?
#
loop_
_entity_poly.entity_id
_entity_poly.type
_entity_poly.pdbx_seq_one_letter_code
_entity_poly.pdbx_strand_id
1 'polypeptide(L)'
;GNEQGFRYYDTWSGFNVPCDIVHAVLEDTDSLLPRERAFQQVIAPALSVRRFYVVGTCGSVGLPHELSHGLYEMRPDYRAEVDQALAVIPPMLKRQMEQDLVGRGYARVERILRDEIHAYLLEGHCLGCHLAETALHTHRLRSIFHNHAGDLGWHLLPG
;
A
#
# COMPACT_ATOMS: atom_id res chain seq x y z
N GLY A 1 9.09 -13.79 29.50
CA GLY A 1 9.63 -13.97 28.13
C GLY A 1 8.91 -13.00 27.24
N ASN A 2 9.62 -12.27 26.38
CA ASN A 2 9.07 -11.15 25.62
C ASN A 2 7.93 -11.58 24.66
N GLU A 3 6.68 -11.41 25.10
CA GLU A 3 5.47 -11.49 24.27
C GLU A 3 5.23 -10.19 23.46
N GLN A 4 6.28 -9.47 23.09
CA GLN A 4 6.17 -8.24 22.32
C GLN A 4 6.52 -8.50 20.85
N GLY A 5 5.70 -9.31 20.19
CA GLY A 5 5.65 -9.30 18.73
C GLY A 5 5.23 -7.92 18.22
N PHE A 6 5.74 -7.50 17.07
CA PHE A 6 5.46 -6.18 16.49
C PHE A 6 3.95 -6.06 16.16
N ARG A 7 3.24 -5.11 16.79
CA ARG A 7 1.77 -4.96 16.73
C ARG A 7 1.32 -4.09 15.54
N TYR A 8 1.64 -4.51 14.31
CA TYR A 8 1.30 -3.74 13.08
C TYR A 8 -0.19 -3.39 12.99
N TYR A 9 -1.07 -4.34 13.28
CA TYR A 9 -2.53 -4.20 13.19
C TYR A 9 -3.16 -3.34 14.29
N ASP A 10 -2.45 -3.04 15.39
CA ASP A 10 -2.98 -2.18 16.46
C ASP A 10 -2.72 -0.70 16.21
N THR A 11 -1.81 -0.37 15.28
CA THR A 11 -1.39 1.01 15.00
C THR A 11 -1.75 1.47 13.60
N TRP A 12 -1.90 0.55 12.64
CA TRP A 12 -2.12 0.87 11.23
C TRP A 12 -3.43 0.23 10.74
N SER A 13 -4.24 0.98 9.98
CA SER A 13 -5.51 0.52 9.41
C SER A 13 -5.34 -0.53 8.31
N GLY A 14 -4.14 -0.59 7.72
CA GLY A 14 -3.70 -1.59 6.78
C GLY A 14 -2.18 -1.71 6.78
N PHE A 15 -1.67 -2.75 6.12
CA PHE A 15 -0.25 -2.97 5.96
C PHE A 15 0.03 -3.81 4.71
N ASN A 16 1.26 -3.68 4.23
CA ASN A 16 1.73 -4.30 3.00
C ASN A 16 3.03 -5.06 3.26
N VAL A 17 3.14 -6.29 2.74
CA VAL A 17 4.34 -7.11 2.89
C VAL A 17 4.74 -7.70 1.53
N PRO A 18 5.93 -7.35 1.00
CA PRO A 18 6.45 -7.96 -0.24
C PRO A 18 6.81 -9.43 -0.02
N CYS A 19 6.68 -10.25 -1.07
CA CYS A 19 6.93 -11.70 -1.01
C CYS A 19 8.29 -12.07 -0.43
N ASP A 20 9.35 -11.29 -0.70
CA ASP A 20 10.70 -11.61 -0.24
C ASP A 20 10.78 -11.60 1.30
N ILE A 21 10.06 -10.67 1.95
CA ILE A 21 9.97 -10.62 3.41
C ILE A 21 9.11 -11.77 3.93
N VAL A 22 8.02 -12.09 3.24
CA VAL A 22 7.18 -13.24 3.61
C VAL A 22 7.97 -14.55 3.53
N HIS A 23 8.74 -14.77 2.47
CA HIS A 23 9.60 -15.93 2.34
C HIS A 23 10.66 -15.97 3.45
N ALA A 24 11.36 -14.86 3.69
CA ALA A 24 12.38 -14.80 4.73
C ALA A 24 11.84 -15.14 6.12
N VAL A 25 10.61 -14.74 6.44
CA VAL A 25 9.96 -15.07 7.73
C VAL A 25 9.52 -16.53 7.78
N LEU A 26 8.99 -17.07 6.68
CA LEU A 26 8.41 -18.42 6.65
C LEU A 26 9.41 -19.55 6.37
N GLU A 27 10.65 -19.22 5.98
CA GLU A 27 11.72 -20.20 5.76
C GLU A 27 12.11 -20.94 7.04
N ASP A 28 12.08 -20.28 8.20
CA ASP A 28 12.32 -20.90 9.50
C ASP A 28 11.01 -21.34 10.16
N THR A 29 10.48 -22.48 9.72
CA THR A 29 9.19 -22.99 10.20
C THR A 29 9.16 -23.33 11.68
N ASP A 30 10.32 -23.60 12.29
CA ASP A 30 10.41 -24.04 13.70
C ASP A 30 10.27 -22.86 14.67
N SER A 31 10.61 -21.64 14.25
CA SER A 31 10.44 -20.42 15.05
C SER A 31 9.08 -19.75 14.91
N LEU A 32 8.23 -20.22 14.00
CA LEU A 32 6.91 -19.63 13.76
C LEU A 32 5.98 -19.75 14.97
N LEU A 33 5.46 -18.61 15.40
CA LEU A 33 4.37 -18.47 16.36
C LEU A 33 3.08 -19.08 15.80
N PRO A 34 2.13 -19.51 16.65
CA PRO A 34 0.87 -20.10 16.20
C PRO A 34 0.10 -19.25 15.18
N ARG A 35 0.14 -17.92 15.30
CA ARG A 35 -0.51 -16.99 14.35
C ARG A 35 0.18 -16.98 12.98
N GLU A 36 1.50 -17.08 12.95
CA GLU A 36 2.29 -17.08 11.71
C GLU A 36 2.08 -18.39 10.96
N ARG A 37 1.94 -19.52 11.66
CA ARG A 37 1.55 -20.80 11.05
C ARG A 37 0.15 -20.75 10.44
N ALA A 38 -0.82 -20.14 11.13
CA ALA A 38 -2.16 -19.96 10.58
C ALA A 38 -2.13 -19.06 9.34
N PHE A 39 -1.35 -17.98 9.37
CA PHE A 39 -1.13 -17.11 8.22
C PHE A 39 -0.49 -17.86 7.05
N GLN A 40 0.55 -18.66 7.30
CA GLN A 40 1.21 -19.51 6.29
C GLN A 40 0.21 -20.44 5.60
N GLN A 41 -0.73 -21.04 6.34
CA GLN A 41 -1.77 -21.90 5.76
C GLN A 41 -2.70 -21.14 4.80
N VAL A 42 -3.08 -19.91 5.14
CA VAL A 42 -3.95 -19.07 4.30
C VAL A 42 -3.24 -18.69 3.00
N ILE A 43 -1.97 -18.32 3.08
CA ILE A 43 -1.22 -17.86 1.89
C ILE A 43 -0.49 -18.99 1.15
N ALA A 44 -0.59 -20.24 1.61
CA ALA A 44 0.12 -21.38 1.03
C ALA A 44 -0.04 -21.50 -0.50
N PRO A 45 -1.21 -21.24 -1.11
CA PRO A 45 -1.34 -21.25 -2.57
C PRO A 45 -0.46 -20.18 -3.25
N ALA A 46 -0.34 -19.00 -2.64
CA ALA A 46 0.43 -17.87 -3.17
C ALA A 46 1.95 -18.07 -3.03
N LEU A 47 2.41 -18.92 -2.10
CA LEU A 47 3.85 -19.20 -1.91
C LEU A 47 4.49 -19.87 -3.13
N SER A 48 3.69 -20.49 -4.01
CA SER A 48 4.14 -21.07 -5.27
C SER A 48 4.31 -20.04 -6.41
N VAL A 49 3.79 -18.82 -6.22
CA VAL A 49 3.84 -17.74 -7.20
C VAL A 49 5.16 -17.00 -7.06
N ARG A 50 5.84 -16.76 -8.19
CA ARG A 50 7.18 -16.15 -8.22
C ARG A 50 7.25 -14.77 -7.55
N ARG A 51 6.19 -13.98 -7.63
CA ARG A 51 6.13 -12.64 -7.02
C ARG A 51 4.69 -12.38 -6.57
N PHE A 52 4.51 -12.10 -5.28
CA PHE A 52 3.22 -11.73 -4.71
C PHE A 52 3.40 -10.60 -3.69
N TYR A 53 2.28 -10.01 -3.28
CA TYR A 53 2.25 -8.92 -2.32
C TYR A 53 1.10 -9.17 -1.36
N VAL A 54 1.37 -9.20 -0.06
CA VAL A 54 0.34 -9.42 0.95
C VAL A 54 -0.18 -8.07 1.40
N VAL A 55 -1.50 -7.92 1.30
CA VAL A 55 -2.23 -6.75 1.78
C VAL A 55 -3.10 -7.16 2.97
N GLY A 56 -2.87 -6.56 4.12
CA GLY A 56 -3.75 -6.64 5.29
C GLY A 56 -4.54 -5.35 5.44
N THR A 57 -5.85 -5.42 5.64
CA THR A 57 -6.70 -4.24 5.89
C THR A 57 -7.83 -4.58 6.86
N CYS A 58 -8.22 -3.64 7.70
CA CYS A 58 -9.38 -3.75 8.59
C CYS A 58 -10.67 -3.37 7.85
N GLY A 59 -11.26 -4.34 7.14
CA GLY A 59 -12.47 -4.13 6.33
C GLY A 59 -12.18 -3.60 4.93
N SER A 60 -13.23 -3.19 4.20
CA SER A 60 -13.12 -2.70 2.82
C SER A 60 -12.75 -1.21 2.71
N VAL A 61 -12.84 -0.47 3.82
CA VAL A 61 -12.42 0.92 3.91
C VAL A 61 -10.89 0.95 3.96
N GLY A 62 -10.24 1.52 2.95
CA GLY A 62 -8.78 1.50 2.79
C GLY A 62 -8.26 0.47 1.79
N LEU A 63 -9.10 -0.46 1.31
CA LEU A 63 -8.64 -1.44 0.33
C LEU A 63 -8.06 -0.80 -0.95
N PRO A 64 -8.67 0.23 -1.57
CA PRO A 64 -8.05 0.89 -2.73
C PRO A 64 -6.69 1.53 -2.42
N HIS A 65 -6.52 2.07 -1.21
CA HIS A 65 -5.26 2.65 -0.74
C HIS A 65 -4.17 1.57 -0.71
N GLU A 66 -4.43 0.47 0.00
CA GLU A 66 -3.43 -0.59 0.15
C GLU A 66 -3.14 -1.30 -1.17
N LEU A 67 -4.16 -1.48 -2.02
CA LEU A 67 -3.98 -2.03 -3.35
C LEU A 67 -3.16 -1.11 -4.26
N SER A 68 -3.25 0.20 -4.09
CA SER A 68 -2.47 1.14 -4.87
C SER A 68 -0.97 0.98 -4.59
N HIS A 69 -0.58 0.77 -3.32
CA HIS A 69 0.79 0.41 -2.96
C HIS A 69 1.23 -0.91 -3.60
N GLY A 70 0.38 -1.94 -3.52
CA GLY A 70 0.66 -3.24 -4.14
C GLY A 70 0.86 -3.13 -5.66
N LEU A 71 0.02 -2.38 -6.34
CA LEU A 71 0.18 -2.10 -7.78
C LEU A 71 1.47 -1.32 -8.04
N TYR A 72 1.77 -0.29 -7.25
CA TYR A 72 2.98 0.53 -7.40
C TYR A 72 4.28 -0.28 -7.30
N GLU A 73 4.32 -1.25 -6.38
CA GLU A 73 5.48 -2.14 -6.21
C GLU A 73 5.56 -3.20 -7.33
N MET A 74 4.42 -3.79 -7.70
CA MET A 74 4.38 -5.01 -8.51
C MET A 74 4.23 -4.78 -10.01
N ARG A 75 3.67 -3.64 -10.44
CA ARG A 75 3.34 -3.31 -11.84
C ARG A 75 4.17 -2.10 -12.32
N PRO A 76 5.27 -2.33 -13.07
CA PRO A 76 6.15 -1.24 -13.51
C PRO A 76 5.47 -0.19 -14.40
N ASP A 77 4.46 -0.61 -15.17
CA ASP A 77 3.61 0.23 -16.01
C ASP A 77 2.70 1.14 -15.18
N TYR A 78 1.98 0.58 -14.20
CA TYR A 78 1.21 1.37 -13.24
C TYR A 78 2.08 2.40 -12.52
N ARG A 79 3.24 1.97 -12.02
CA ARG A 79 4.20 2.86 -11.35
C ARG A 79 4.64 4.00 -12.25
N ALA A 80 4.97 3.71 -13.51
CA ALA A 80 5.40 4.74 -14.46
C ALA A 80 4.30 5.77 -14.73
N GLU A 81 3.03 5.35 -14.87
CA GLU A 81 1.91 6.26 -15.05
C GLU A 81 1.64 7.13 -13.80
N VAL A 82 1.73 6.53 -12.60
CA VAL A 82 1.62 7.26 -11.33
C VAL A 82 2.76 8.28 -11.20
N ASP A 83 4.01 7.88 -11.43
CA ASP A 83 5.17 8.78 -11.39
C ASP A 83 4.99 10.00 -12.32
N GLN A 84 4.48 9.77 -13.53
CA GLN A 84 4.16 10.85 -14.47
C GLN A 84 3.01 11.75 -13.98
N ALA A 85 1.99 11.18 -13.35
CA ALA A 85 0.89 11.95 -12.77
C ALA A 85 1.32 12.80 -11.57
N LEU A 86 2.25 12.30 -10.76
CA LEU A 86 2.81 13.05 -9.63
C LEU A 86 3.81 14.12 -10.09
N ALA A 87 4.56 13.87 -11.16
CA ALA A 87 5.55 14.82 -11.68
C ALA A 87 4.95 16.15 -12.16
N VAL A 88 3.66 16.17 -12.51
CA VAL A 88 2.95 17.39 -12.93
C VAL A 88 2.31 18.17 -11.78
N ILE A 89 2.36 17.65 -10.55
CA ILE A 89 1.85 18.36 -9.37
C ILE A 89 2.74 19.58 -9.12
N PRO A 90 2.16 20.80 -8.95
CA PRO A 90 2.94 22.00 -8.66
C PRO A 90 3.88 21.80 -7.45
N PRO A 91 5.16 22.20 -7.52
CA PRO A 91 6.13 21.93 -6.45
C PRO A 91 5.72 22.48 -5.07
N MET A 92 5.00 23.61 -5.03
CA MET A 92 4.48 24.15 -3.77
C MET A 92 3.41 23.23 -3.16
N LEU A 93 2.48 22.74 -3.99
CA LEU A 93 1.43 21.83 -3.56
C LEU A 93 2.03 20.51 -3.08
N LYS A 94 2.97 19.92 -3.85
CA LYS A 94 3.67 18.68 -3.46
C LYS A 94 4.37 18.84 -2.10
N ARG A 95 5.08 19.94 -1.86
CA ARG A 95 5.72 20.22 -0.56
C ARG A 95 4.73 20.30 0.59
N GLN A 96 3.54 20.88 0.37
CA GLN A 96 2.50 20.95 1.39
C GLN A 96 1.97 19.56 1.75
N MET A 97 1.76 18.70 0.74
CA MET A 97 1.38 17.31 0.96
C MET A 97 2.46 16.53 1.73
N GLU A 98 3.73 16.68 1.36
CA GLU A 98 4.87 16.06 2.06
C GLU A 98 4.96 16.53 3.52
N GLN A 99 4.67 17.80 3.79
CA GLN A 99 4.66 18.35 5.16
C GLN A 99 3.51 17.79 5.99
N ASP A 100 2.31 17.64 5.41
CA ASP A 100 1.16 17.01 6.07
C ASP A 100 1.48 15.56 6.46
N LEU A 101 2.06 14.79 5.55
CA LEU A 101 2.48 13.40 5.81
C LEU A 101 3.55 13.31 6.90
N VAL A 102 4.61 14.12 6.83
CA VAL A 102 5.63 14.14 7.88
C VAL A 102 5.04 14.56 9.23
N GLY A 103 4.08 15.49 9.24
CA GLY A 103 3.33 15.88 10.43
C GLY A 103 2.50 14.75 11.05
N ARG A 104 2.07 13.79 10.24
CA ARG A 104 1.37 12.56 10.67
C ARG A 104 2.32 11.45 11.17
N GLY A 105 3.63 11.66 11.09
CA GLY A 105 4.65 10.71 11.56
C GLY A 105 5.29 9.86 10.46
N TYR A 106 4.98 10.11 9.18
CA TYR A 106 5.66 9.43 8.08
C TYR A 106 7.13 9.86 7.98
N ALA A 107 8.00 8.89 7.66
CA ALA A 107 9.42 9.16 7.49
C ALA A 107 9.66 10.09 6.30
N ARG A 108 10.58 11.06 6.46
CA ARG A 108 10.98 11.98 5.39
C ARG A 108 11.91 11.30 4.38
N VAL A 109 11.35 10.34 3.64
CA VAL A 109 12.04 9.59 2.59
C VAL A 109 11.21 9.73 1.33
N GLU A 110 11.80 10.28 0.26
CA GLU A 110 11.09 10.61 -1.00
C GLU A 110 10.24 9.46 -1.53
N ARG A 111 10.76 8.22 -1.51
CA ARG A 111 10.01 7.06 -1.99
C ARG A 111 8.75 6.79 -1.16
N ILE A 112 8.82 6.95 0.16
CA ILE A 112 7.69 6.72 1.07
C ILE A 112 6.66 7.82 0.87
N LEU A 113 7.10 9.09 0.92
CA LEU A 113 6.18 10.22 0.73
C LEU A 113 5.49 10.18 -0.64
N ARG A 114 6.21 9.78 -1.70
CA ARG A 114 5.62 9.62 -3.03
C ARG A 114 4.55 8.52 -3.05
N ASP A 115 4.85 7.37 -2.46
CA ASP A 115 3.96 6.22 -2.36
C ASP A 115 2.68 6.60 -1.60
N GLU A 116 2.81 7.27 -0.47
CA GLU A 116 1.67 7.75 0.33
C GLU A 116 0.86 8.85 -0.38
N ILE A 117 1.51 9.82 -1.03
CA ILE A 117 0.81 10.90 -1.74
C ILE A 117 -0.16 10.33 -2.77
N HIS A 118 0.27 9.34 -3.56
CA HIS A 118 -0.60 8.80 -4.59
C HIS A 118 -1.78 8.00 -4.00
N ALA A 119 -1.54 7.23 -2.94
CA ALA A 119 -2.56 6.44 -2.27
C ALA A 119 -3.62 7.32 -1.59
N TYR A 120 -3.21 8.38 -0.87
CA TYR A 120 -4.14 9.33 -0.27
C TYR A 120 -4.93 10.15 -1.30
N LEU A 121 -4.27 10.62 -2.37
CA LEU A 121 -4.96 11.35 -3.43
C LEU A 121 -5.97 10.47 -4.17
N LEU A 122 -5.70 9.17 -4.33
CA LEU A 122 -6.62 8.19 -4.90
C LEU A 122 -7.93 8.11 -4.07
N GLU A 123 -7.83 8.14 -2.75
CA GLU A 123 -8.98 8.18 -1.84
C GLU A 123 -9.70 9.53 -1.82
N GLY A 124 -9.09 10.56 -2.41
CA GLY A 124 -9.63 11.93 -2.46
C GLY A 124 -9.29 12.77 -1.23
N HIS A 125 -8.34 12.31 -0.40
CA HIS A 125 -7.79 13.12 0.67
C HIS A 125 -6.93 14.26 0.09
N CYS A 126 -6.90 15.42 0.75
CA CYS A 126 -6.24 16.62 0.21
C CYS A 126 -4.84 16.91 0.78
N LEU A 127 -4.39 16.12 1.77
CA LEU A 127 -3.05 16.20 2.38
C LEU A 127 -2.64 17.63 2.75
N GLY A 128 -3.47 18.28 3.57
CA GLY A 128 -3.26 19.66 4.01
C GLY A 128 -3.55 20.73 2.95
N CYS A 129 -3.84 20.37 1.70
CA CYS A 129 -4.19 21.28 0.61
C CYS A 129 -5.71 21.50 0.50
N HIS A 130 -6.14 22.40 -0.38
CA HIS A 130 -7.56 22.57 -0.70
C HIS A 130 -8.04 21.55 -1.73
N LEU A 131 -9.29 21.09 -1.60
CA LEU A 131 -9.91 20.14 -2.54
C LEU A 131 -9.85 20.60 -4.00
N ALA A 132 -10.03 21.89 -4.26
CA ALA A 132 -9.97 22.44 -5.61
C ALA A 132 -8.57 22.29 -6.24
N GLU A 133 -7.51 22.29 -5.42
CA GLU A 133 -6.12 22.17 -5.87
C GLU A 133 -5.74 20.72 -6.17
N THR A 134 -6.37 19.76 -5.48
CA THR A 134 -6.07 18.33 -5.62
C THR A 134 -7.01 17.59 -6.58
N ALA A 135 -8.20 18.13 -6.85
CA ALA A 135 -9.27 17.44 -7.59
C ALA A 135 -8.83 16.86 -8.94
N LEU A 136 -8.08 17.63 -9.75
CA LEU A 136 -7.59 17.16 -11.04
C LEU A 136 -6.61 15.99 -10.89
N HIS A 137 -5.70 16.07 -9.91
CA HIS A 137 -4.70 15.04 -9.65
C HIS A 137 -5.34 13.76 -9.09
N THR A 138 -6.29 13.91 -8.17
CA THR A 138 -7.15 12.82 -7.67
C THR A 138 -7.89 12.12 -8.79
N HIS A 139 -8.54 12.87 -9.70
CA HIS A 139 -9.25 12.28 -10.83
C HIS A 139 -8.30 11.47 -11.72
N ARG A 140 -7.13 12.03 -12.05
CA ARG A 140 -6.13 11.34 -12.89
C ARG A 140 -5.63 10.05 -12.25
N LEU A 141 -5.27 10.08 -10.95
CA LEU A 141 -4.81 8.89 -10.22
C LEU A 141 -5.91 7.82 -10.13
N ARG A 142 -7.17 8.22 -9.92
CA ARG A 142 -8.32 7.30 -9.97
C ARG A 142 -8.43 6.63 -11.34
N SER A 143 -8.31 7.38 -12.43
CA SER A 143 -8.38 6.77 -13.77
C SER A 143 -7.26 5.74 -13.98
N ILE A 144 -6.02 6.06 -13.60
CA ILE A 144 -4.88 5.13 -13.68
C ILE A 144 -5.17 3.88 -12.85
N PHE A 145 -5.58 4.04 -11.58
CA PHE A 145 -5.91 2.91 -10.71
C PHE A 145 -7.00 2.02 -11.30
N HIS A 146 -8.11 2.57 -11.78
CA HIS A 146 -9.19 1.74 -12.34
C HIS A 146 -8.76 0.98 -13.59
N ASN A 147 -7.94 1.58 -14.45
CA ASN A 147 -7.41 0.92 -15.65
C ASN A 147 -6.53 -0.28 -15.31
N HIS A 148 -5.75 -0.21 -14.23
CA HIS A 148 -4.83 -1.27 -13.83
C HIS A 148 -5.44 -2.29 -12.87
N ALA A 149 -6.36 -1.85 -12.00
CA ALA A 149 -7.05 -2.69 -11.04
C ALA A 149 -8.21 -3.48 -11.66
N GLY A 150 -8.78 -3.00 -12.78
CA GLY A 150 -9.86 -3.70 -13.50
C GLY A 150 -9.46 -5.10 -13.98
N ASP A 151 -8.18 -5.32 -14.24
CA ASP A 151 -7.62 -6.62 -14.67
C ASP A 151 -7.28 -7.55 -13.51
N LEU A 152 -7.41 -7.08 -12.25
CA LEU A 152 -7.20 -7.92 -11.09
C LEU A 152 -8.44 -8.81 -10.89
N GLY A 153 -8.33 -10.08 -11.28
CA GLY A 153 -9.29 -11.11 -10.90
C GLY A 153 -9.22 -11.33 -9.38
N TRP A 154 -10.16 -10.78 -8.62
CA TRP A 154 -10.23 -10.98 -7.18
C TRP A 154 -10.84 -12.35 -6.87
N HIS A 155 -10.03 -13.28 -6.37
CA HIS A 155 -10.55 -14.45 -5.67
C HIS A 155 -10.56 -14.13 -4.18
N LEU A 156 -11.74 -13.79 -3.65
CA LEU A 156 -11.94 -13.81 -2.20
C LEU A 156 -11.76 -15.27 -1.75
N LEU A 157 -10.68 -15.54 -1.02
CA LEU A 157 -10.54 -16.82 -0.33
C LEU A 157 -11.73 -16.92 0.64
N PRO A 158 -12.52 -18.00 0.60
CA PRO A 158 -13.60 -18.19 1.57
C PRO A 158 -12.99 -18.20 2.98
N GLY A 159 -13.56 -17.38 3.87
CA GLY A 159 -13.19 -17.30 5.28
C GLY A 159 -13.67 -18.50 6.09
#